data_AF-A0A1K1N6T3-F1
#
_entry.id   AF-A0A1K1N6T3-F1
#
_cell.length_a   1.000
_cell.length_b   1.000
_cell.length_c   1.000
_cell.angle_alpha   90.00
_cell.angle_beta   90.00
_cell.angle_gamma   90.00
#
_symmetry.space_group_name_H-M   'P 1'
#
loop_
_entity.id
_entity.type
_entity.pdbx_description
1 polymer ?
#
loop_
_entity_poly.entity_id
_entity_poly.type
_entity_poly.pdbx_seq_one_letter_code
_entity_poly.pdbx_strand_id
1 'polypeptide(L)'
;MDEGFRSMQEEAVRRVMEMQRRAQSYTEPPPEPEPEKPPAADLLSELVGIGLDEEKALLGLLIYILYKNGADMKLLLGLGYLLL
;
A
#
# COMPACT_ATOMS: atom_id res chain seq x y z
N MET A 1 -6.90 33.40 42.03
CA MET A 1 -6.44 32.92 40.71
C MET A 1 -5.24 32.00 40.90
N ASP A 2 -5.53 30.78 41.37
CA ASP A 2 -5.09 29.49 40.81
C ASP A 2 -3.59 29.17 40.69
N GLU A 3 -2.91 28.89 41.81
CA GLU A 3 -1.59 28.23 41.84
C GLU A 3 -1.62 26.82 41.24
N GLY A 4 -2.72 26.07 41.43
CA GLY A 4 -2.90 24.74 40.83
C GLY A 4 -3.07 24.75 39.31
N PHE A 5 -3.47 25.87 38.72
CA PHE A 5 -3.57 26.00 37.26
C PHE A 5 -2.18 26.14 36.63
N ARG A 6 -1.23 26.77 37.34
CA ARG A 6 0.16 26.92 36.88
C ARG A 6 0.91 25.58 36.87
N SER A 7 0.76 24.76 37.91
CA SER A 7 1.40 23.43 37.96
C SER A 7 0.85 22.46 36.91
N MET A 8 -0.45 22.53 36.62
CA MET A 8 -1.07 21.70 35.57
C MET A 8 -0.59 22.13 34.17
N GLN A 9 -0.36 23.42 33.94
CA GLN A 9 0.28 23.91 32.73
C GLN A 9 1.73 23.43 32.61
N GLU A 10 2.50 23.46 33.69
CA GLU A 10 3.89 22.99 33.71
C GLU A 10 3.98 21.50 33.36
N GLU A 11 3.08 20.67 33.88
CA GLU A 11 3.01 19.24 33.54
C GLU A 11 2.57 18.99 32.10
N ALA A 12 1.58 19.74 31.60
CA ALA A 12 1.09 19.61 30.23
C ALA A 12 2.19 19.96 29.22
N VAL A 13 2.90 21.07 29.44
CA VAL A 13 3.99 21.51 28.57
C VAL A 13 5.14 20.50 28.57
N ARG A 14 5.47 19.92 29.73
CA ARG A 14 6.51 18.89 29.86
C ARG A 14 6.18 17.62 29.05
N ARG A 15 4.93 17.15 29.13
CA ARG A 15 4.47 16.00 28.34
C ARG A 15 4.39 16.31 26.85
N VAL A 16 3.99 17.52 26.47
CA VAL A 16 3.98 17.95 25.07
C VAL A 16 5.39 17.98 24.49
N MET A 17 6.40 18.46 25.24
CA MET A 17 7.80 18.42 24.79
C MET A 17 8.31 16.99 24.62
N GLU A 18 7.96 16.07 25.53
CA GLU A 18 8.30 14.65 25.41
C GLU A 18 7.64 14.00 24.19
N MET A 19 6.35 14.28 23.97
CA MET A 19 5.61 13.83 22.80
C MET A 19 6.15 14.45 21.51
N GLN A 20 6.54 15.73 21.52
CA GLN A 20 7.16 16.41 20.38
C GLN A 20 8.54 15.85 20.07
N ARG A 21 9.36 15.55 21.09
CA ARG A 21 10.66 14.91 20.90
C ARG A 21 10.50 13.52 20.28
N ARG A 22 9.50 12.76 20.75
CA ARG A 22 9.15 11.46 20.19
C ARG A 22 8.61 11.59 18.77
N ALA A 23 7.76 12.59 18.49
CA ALA A 23 7.24 12.93 17.17
C ALA A 23 8.36 13.34 16.21
N GLN A 24 9.32 14.13 16.67
CA GLN A 24 10.48 14.56 15.89
C GLN A 24 11.40 13.38 15.58
N SER A 25 11.53 12.41 16.50
CA SER A 25 12.21 11.13 16.21
C SER A 25 11.43 10.20 15.28
N TYR A 26 10.19 10.53 14.88
CA TYR A 26 9.50 9.91 13.75
C TYR A 26 9.69 10.71 12.44
N THR A 27 10.24 11.94 12.51
CA THR A 27 10.63 12.74 11.33
C THR A 27 12.14 12.70 11.03
N GLU A 28 12.98 12.30 11.99
CA GLU A 28 14.18 11.54 11.64
C GLU A 28 13.68 10.18 11.15
N PRO A 29 14.02 9.76 9.91
CA PRO A 29 13.60 8.44 9.45
C PRO A 29 14.19 7.43 10.45
N PRO A 30 13.38 6.58 11.10
CA PRO A 30 13.87 5.28 11.53
C PRO A 30 14.59 4.67 10.31
N PRO A 31 15.61 3.80 10.46
CA PRO A 31 16.01 2.96 9.33
C PRO A 31 14.71 2.43 8.77
N GLU A 32 14.40 2.87 7.55
CA GLU A 32 13.07 2.83 6.98
C GLU A 32 12.57 1.43 7.29
N PRO A 33 11.47 1.22 8.03
CA PRO A 33 10.81 -0.05 7.90
C PRO A 33 10.44 -0.04 6.42
N GLU A 34 11.32 -0.63 5.60
CA GLU A 34 11.00 -1.08 4.26
C GLU A 34 9.61 -1.63 4.45
N PRO A 35 8.61 -1.06 3.78
CA PRO A 35 7.26 -1.52 3.99
C PRO A 35 7.37 -3.02 3.83
N GLU A 36 7.13 -3.77 4.90
CA GLU A 36 6.82 -5.19 4.81
C GLU A 36 5.47 -5.21 4.10
N LYS A 37 5.52 -4.83 2.81
CA LYS A 37 4.54 -5.21 1.83
C LYS A 37 4.44 -6.70 2.06
N PRO A 38 3.24 -7.21 2.32
CA PRO A 38 3.08 -8.65 2.51
C PRO A 38 3.84 -9.32 1.38
N PRO A 39 4.66 -10.35 1.62
CA PRO A 39 5.51 -10.94 0.59
C PRO A 39 4.68 -11.34 -0.64
N ALA A 40 3.38 -11.59 -0.46
CA ALA A 40 2.42 -11.77 -1.55
C ALA A 40 2.25 -10.53 -2.45
N ALA A 41 2.17 -9.31 -1.91
CA ALA A 41 2.02 -8.09 -2.70
C ALA A 41 3.30 -7.75 -3.47
N ASP A 42 4.49 -7.97 -2.91
CA ASP A 42 5.74 -7.77 -3.66
C ASP A 42 5.97 -8.87 -4.68
N LEU A 43 5.67 -10.14 -4.40
CA LEU A 43 5.78 -11.21 -5.42
C LEU A 43 4.78 -11.03 -6.56
N LEU A 44 3.56 -10.55 -6.27
CA LEU A 44 2.58 -10.22 -7.30
C LEU A 44 2.96 -8.94 -8.04
N SER A 45 3.43 -7.91 -7.35
CA SER A 45 3.88 -6.66 -7.96
C SER A 45 5.19 -6.82 -8.71
N GLU A 46 6.05 -7.76 -8.33
CA GLU A 46 7.25 -8.13 -9.05
C GLU A 46 6.85 -8.95 -10.26
N LEU A 47 6.03 -10.01 -10.13
CA LEU A 47 5.48 -10.78 -11.26
C LEU A 47 4.74 -9.91 -12.30
N VAL A 48 3.98 -8.92 -11.85
CA VAL A 48 3.30 -7.93 -12.71
C VAL A 48 4.29 -6.85 -13.17
N GLY A 49 5.23 -6.45 -12.31
CA GLY A 49 6.17 -5.35 -12.51
C GLY A 49 7.37 -5.66 -13.41
N ILE A 50 7.67 -6.94 -13.74
CA ILE A 50 8.75 -7.30 -14.68
C ILE A 50 8.46 -6.87 -16.15
N GLY A 51 7.42 -6.08 -16.39
CA GLY A 51 7.07 -5.53 -17.70
C GLY A 51 5.72 -6.00 -18.24
N LEU A 52 4.87 -6.62 -17.41
CA LEU A 52 3.49 -6.89 -17.75
C LEU A 52 2.69 -5.62 -17.53
N ASP A 53 2.30 -4.99 -18.64
CA ASP A 53 1.37 -3.87 -18.62
C ASP A 53 0.15 -4.23 -17.77
N GLU A 54 -0.22 -3.37 -16.81
CA GLU A 54 -1.30 -3.64 -15.85
C GLU A 54 -2.60 -3.99 -16.59
N GLU A 55 -2.79 -3.37 -17.75
CA GLU A 55 -3.87 -3.60 -18.69
C GLU A 55 -3.86 -5.03 -19.28
N LYS A 56 -2.69 -5.54 -19.68
CA LYS A 56 -2.54 -6.92 -20.19
C LYS A 56 -2.72 -7.95 -19.08
N ALA A 57 -2.29 -7.65 -17.86
CA ALA A 57 -2.52 -8.52 -16.70
C ALA A 57 -4.01 -8.62 -16.35
N LEU A 58 -4.72 -7.49 -16.35
CA LEU A 58 -6.16 -7.43 -16.12
C LEU A 58 -6.94 -8.12 -17.25
N LEU A 59 -6.54 -7.92 -18.50
CA LEU A 59 -7.10 -8.60 -19.67
C LEU A 59 -6.87 -10.12 -19.60
N GLY A 60 -5.67 -10.55 -19.20
CA GLY A 60 -5.32 -11.96 -19.02
C GLY A 60 -6.13 -12.63 -17.91
N LEU A 61 -6.31 -11.95 -16.77
CA LEU A 61 -7.18 -12.41 -15.68
C LEU A 61 -8.63 -12.54 -16.14
N LEU A 62 -9.12 -11.57 -16.89
CA LEU A 62 -10.47 -11.57 -17.46
C LEU A 62 -10.64 -12.77 -18.42
N ILE A 63 -9.73 -12.94 -19.36
CA ILE A 63 -9.70 -14.10 -20.29
C ILE A 63 -9.71 -15.42 -19.51
N TYR A 64 -8.94 -15.52 -18.44
CA TYR A 64 -8.88 -16.72 -17.60
C TYR A 64 -10.23 -17.04 -16.92
N ILE A 65 -10.91 -16.02 -16.38
CA ILE A 65 -12.23 -16.20 -15.76
C ILE A 65 -13.27 -16.59 -16.82
N LEU A 66 -13.25 -15.93 -17.99
CA LEU A 66 -14.14 -16.24 -19.11
C LEU A 66 -13.90 -17.66 -19.65
N TYR A 67 -12.64 -18.09 -19.76
CA TYR A 67 -12.29 -19.45 -20.17
C TYR A 67 -12.89 -20.48 -19.20
N LYS A 68 -12.75 -20.25 -17.89
CA LYS A 68 -13.28 -21.14 -16.86
C LYS A 68 -14.81 -21.18 -16.82
N ASN A 69 -15.47 -20.08 -17.17
CA ASN A 69 -16.93 -19.99 -17.27
C ASN A 69 -17.48 -20.50 -18.62
N GLY A 70 -16.62 -20.97 -19.53
CA GLY A 70 -17.05 -21.49 -20.83
C GLY A 70 -17.53 -20.41 -21.81
N ALA A 71 -16.94 -19.22 -21.74
CA ALA A 71 -17.25 -18.13 -22.67
C ALA A 71 -16.96 -18.49 -24.13
N ASP A 72 -17.64 -17.80 -25.05
CA ASP A 72 -17.54 -18.05 -26.50
C ASP A 72 -16.08 -18.08 -26.98
N MET A 73 -15.70 -19.17 -27.65
CA MET A 73 -14.34 -19.39 -28.17
C MET A 73 -13.88 -18.25 -29.07
N LYS A 74 -14.80 -17.63 -29.82
CA LYS A 74 -14.51 -16.48 -30.70
C LYS A 74 -14.20 -15.21 -29.90
N LEU A 75 -14.89 -15.02 -28.78
CA LEU A 75 -14.66 -13.91 -27.86
C LEU A 75 -13.31 -14.08 -27.16
N LEU A 76 -12.98 -15.31 -26.74
CA LEU A 76 -11.71 -15.64 -26.11
C LEU A 76 -10.53 -15.40 -27.05
N LEU A 77 -10.66 -15.83 -28.31
CA LEU A 77 -9.66 -15.59 -29.37
C LEU A 77 -9.50 -14.10 -29.69
N GLY A 78 -10.60 -13.33 -29.73
CA GLY A 78 -10.55 -11.88 -29.94
C GLY A 78 -9.83 -11.15 -28.81
N LEU A 79 -10.13 -11.50 -27.56
CA LEU A 79 -9.42 -10.96 -26.39
C LEU A 79 -7.95 -11.40 -26.35
N GLY A 80 -7.65 -12.65 -26.69
CA GLY A 80 -6.28 -13.15 -26.80
C GLY A 80 -5.48 -12.48 -27.92
N TYR A 81 -6.12 -12.14 -29.04
CA TYR A 81 -5.48 -11.37 -30.11
C TYR A 81 -5.17 -9.94 -29.70
N LEU A 82 -6.02 -9.32 -28.88
CA LEU A 82 -5.80 -7.98 -28.34
C LEU A 82 -4.66 -7.93 -27.28
N LEU A 83 -4.32 -9.09 -26.71
CA LEU A 83 -3.19 -9.25 -25.79
C LEU A 83 -1.83 -9.25 -26.52
N LEU A 84 -1.80 -9.61 -27.80
CA LEU A 84 -0.59 -9.65 -28.64
C LEU A 84 -0.16 -8.22 -29.01
#